data_AF-A0A8J1VU78-F1
#
_entry.id   AF-A0A8J1VU78-F1
#
_cell.length_a   1.000
_cell.length_b   1.000
_cell.length_c   1.000
_cell.angle_alpha   90.00
_cell.angle_beta   90.00
_cell.angle_gamma   90.00
#
_symmetry.space_group_name_H-M   'P 1'
#
loop_
_entity.id
_entity.type
_entity.pdbx_description
1 polymer ?
#
loop_
_entity_poly.entity_id
_entity_poly.type
_entity_poly.pdbx_seq_one_letter_code
_entity_poly.pdbx_strand_id
1 'polypeptide(L)'
;MGKHRGGKPQRGGRKDGAQDRNGPWTTFSSSDKVNAGFEEYYRAQKILPEAEWPAFLEILRNDLPLTFRVTGSRAHAETIKDIIKDVYVPTMLKVEVEEKTYGPPSQIPWYPNELAWQISAPKRVVRKSEPFKRFQRFLVGETEVGNLSRQEAVSMIPPLLLDVQPHHQCLDMCAAPGSKTAQIMEALNPHHLSSSGLLIANDSDYKRTHMLVHQTGRMPSKGLVVTNLDASALPHISIGEGKTLQFDRILADVP
;
A
#
# COMPACT_ATOMS: atom_id res chain seq x y z
N MET A 1 30.41 -34.89 -54.77
CA MET A 1 30.00 -33.49 -54.51
C MET A 1 28.67 -33.52 -53.77
N GLY A 2 28.51 -32.71 -52.71
CA GLY A 2 27.23 -32.51 -52.02
C GLY A 2 27.21 -32.91 -50.52
N LYS A 3 27.90 -32.15 -49.66
CA LYS A 3 27.72 -32.19 -48.20
C LYS A 3 26.35 -31.56 -47.86
N HIS A 4 25.39 -32.33 -47.37
CA HIS A 4 24.19 -31.79 -46.74
C HIS A 4 24.48 -31.39 -45.29
N ARG A 5 24.67 -30.09 -45.06
CA ARG A 5 24.53 -29.45 -43.74
C ARG A 5 23.10 -28.94 -43.62
N GLY A 6 22.25 -29.65 -42.86
CA GLY A 6 20.95 -29.15 -42.42
C GLY A 6 21.02 -28.81 -40.93
N GLY A 7 21.33 -27.55 -40.62
CA GLY A 7 21.39 -27.05 -39.24
C GLY A 7 19.99 -26.92 -38.64
N LYS A 8 19.80 -27.42 -37.41
CA LYS A 8 18.63 -27.14 -36.58
C LYS A 8 18.60 -25.64 -36.23
N PRO A 9 17.45 -24.96 -36.21
CA PRO A 9 17.38 -23.59 -35.74
C PRO A 9 17.63 -23.57 -34.23
N GLN A 10 18.74 -22.95 -33.85
CA GLN A 10 19.12 -22.71 -32.47
C GLN A 10 18.13 -21.68 -31.90
N ARG A 11 17.17 -22.12 -31.08
CA ARG A 11 16.35 -21.24 -30.24
C ARG A 11 17.30 -20.48 -29.32
N GLY A 12 17.65 -19.26 -29.72
CA GLY A 12 18.34 -18.29 -28.88
C GLY A 12 17.42 -17.89 -27.73
N GLY A 13 17.42 -18.68 -26.67
CA GLY A 13 16.89 -18.26 -25.39
C GLY A 13 17.72 -17.07 -24.92
N ARG A 14 17.17 -15.86 -25.07
CA ARG A 14 17.60 -14.71 -24.27
C ARG A 14 17.43 -15.14 -22.82
N LYS A 15 18.55 -15.50 -22.19
CA LYS A 15 18.67 -15.46 -20.73
C LYS A 15 18.58 -13.99 -20.37
N ASP A 16 17.37 -13.48 -20.20
CA ASP A 16 17.14 -12.24 -19.50
C ASP A 16 17.74 -12.45 -18.11
N GLY A 17 18.88 -11.78 -17.89
CA GLY A 17 19.60 -11.85 -16.64
C GLY A 17 18.65 -11.45 -15.53
N ALA A 18 18.31 -12.41 -14.67
CA ALA A 18 17.86 -12.11 -13.33
C ALA A 18 18.98 -11.27 -12.69
N GLN A 19 18.84 -9.95 -12.74
CA GLN A 19 19.66 -9.05 -11.94
C GLN A 19 19.43 -9.46 -10.51
N ASP A 20 20.47 -10.03 -9.93
CA ASP A 20 20.61 -10.37 -8.55
C ASP A 20 20.32 -9.10 -7.73
N ARG A 21 19.12 -9.02 -7.13
CA ARG A 21 18.69 -7.87 -6.31
C ARG A 21 19.39 -7.84 -4.93
N ASN A 22 20.57 -8.45 -4.83
CA ASN A 22 21.44 -8.51 -3.65
C ASN A 22 22.66 -7.60 -3.77
N GLY A 23 22.60 -6.56 -4.61
CA GLY A 23 23.58 -5.47 -4.54
C GLY A 23 23.57 -4.81 -3.15
N PRO A 24 24.73 -4.32 -2.65
CA PRO A 24 24.77 -3.59 -1.39
C PRO A 24 23.83 -2.39 -1.48
N TRP A 25 22.92 -2.27 -0.50
CA TRP A 25 21.98 -1.14 -0.42
C TRP A 25 22.77 0.18 -0.45
N THR A 26 22.53 1.01 -1.47
CA THR A 26 23.04 2.38 -1.50
C THR A 26 22.44 3.14 -0.34
N THR A 27 23.27 3.41 0.66
CA THR A 27 22.87 4.22 1.81
C THR A 27 23.09 5.67 1.43
N PHE A 28 22.02 6.36 1.03
CA PHE A 28 22.07 7.79 0.75
C PHE A 28 22.27 8.56 2.05
N SER A 29 23.34 9.35 2.09
CA SER A 29 23.59 10.32 3.16
C SER A 29 22.64 11.51 3.02
N SER A 30 22.45 12.28 4.08
CA SER A 30 21.65 13.52 4.00
C SER A 30 22.20 14.52 2.99
N SER A 31 23.51 14.49 2.73
CA SER A 31 24.18 15.27 1.68
C SER A 31 23.82 14.83 0.26
N ASP A 32 23.39 13.57 0.06
CA ASP A 32 22.93 13.06 -1.24
C ASP A 32 21.45 13.41 -1.51
N LYS A 33 20.71 13.83 -0.49
CA LYS A 33 19.26 14.15 -0.56
C LYS A 33 19.03 15.65 -0.80
N VAL A 34 19.66 16.19 -1.85
CA VAL A 34 19.53 17.59 -2.26
C VAL A 34 19.15 17.66 -3.74
N ASN A 35 18.16 18.48 -4.08
CA ASN A 35 17.73 18.70 -5.46
C ASN A 35 17.35 20.18 -5.65
N ALA A 36 18.22 20.94 -6.32
CA ALA A 36 18.02 22.37 -6.53
C ALA A 36 16.76 22.67 -7.36
N GLY A 37 16.46 21.85 -8.38
CA GLY A 37 15.27 22.03 -9.21
C GLY A 37 13.97 21.76 -8.44
N PHE A 38 13.98 20.79 -7.52
CA PHE A 38 12.86 20.56 -6.60
C PHE A 38 12.61 21.79 -5.71
N GLU A 39 13.67 22.31 -5.08
CA GLU A 39 13.55 23.47 -4.19
C GLU A 39 13.09 24.71 -4.94
N GLU A 40 13.68 25.01 -6.10
CA GLU A 40 13.30 26.16 -6.92
C GLU A 40 11.83 26.07 -7.36
N TYR A 41 11.41 24.91 -7.86
CA TYR A 41 10.03 24.70 -8.33
C TYR A 41 8.99 24.87 -7.23
N TYR A 42 9.21 24.30 -6.05
CA TYR A 42 8.25 24.39 -4.94
C TYR A 42 8.33 25.72 -4.17
N ARG A 43 9.50 26.35 -4.08
CA ARG A 43 9.64 27.72 -3.54
C ARG A 43 8.85 28.72 -4.38
N ALA A 44 8.96 28.63 -5.71
CA ALA A 44 8.26 29.52 -6.64
C ALA A 44 6.72 29.47 -6.50
N GLN A 45 6.17 28.32 -6.10
CA GLN A 45 4.73 28.14 -5.88
C GLN A 45 4.22 28.74 -4.57
N LYS A 46 5.10 29.18 -3.66
CA LYS A 46 4.75 29.82 -2.38
C LYS A 46 3.81 28.98 -1.52
N ILE A 47 4.01 27.66 -1.53
CA ILE A 47 3.21 26.70 -0.74
C ILE A 47 3.45 26.80 0.76
N LEU A 48 4.56 27.41 1.19
CA LEU A 48 4.92 27.63 2.59
C LEU A 48 5.77 28.92 2.75
N PRO A 49 5.77 29.56 3.94
CA PRO A 49 6.62 30.71 4.22
C PRO A 49 8.12 30.38 4.13
N GLU A 50 8.95 31.31 3.64
CA GLU A 50 10.40 31.06 3.47
C GLU A 50 11.14 30.63 4.74
N ALA A 51 10.66 31.05 5.92
CA ALA A 51 11.23 30.67 7.20
C ALA A 51 11.04 29.18 7.53
N GLU A 52 10.03 28.51 6.97
CA GLU A 52 9.71 27.11 7.25
C GLU A 52 10.43 26.13 6.30
N TRP A 53 11.00 26.63 5.20
CA TRP A 53 11.66 25.82 4.19
C TRP A 53 12.78 24.91 4.72
N PRO A 54 13.69 25.39 5.59
CA PRO A 54 14.74 24.53 6.14
C PRO A 54 14.18 23.33 6.91
N ALA A 55 13.17 23.56 7.75
CA ALA A 55 12.52 22.51 8.55
C ALA A 55 11.73 21.53 7.67
N PHE A 56 11.02 22.04 6.65
CA PHE A 56 10.31 21.21 5.69
C PHE A 56 11.26 20.27 4.92
N LEU A 57 12.40 20.77 4.44
CA LEU A 57 13.41 19.95 3.77
C LEU A 57 14.05 18.94 4.69
N GLU A 58 14.28 19.29 5.95
CA GLU A 58 14.75 18.34 6.95
C GLU A 58 13.78 17.16 7.12
N ILE A 59 12.47 17.44 7.18
CA ILE A 59 11.44 16.40 7.27
C ILE A 59 11.42 15.53 6.01
N LEU A 60 11.46 16.12 4.81
CA LEU A 60 11.49 15.36 3.55
C LEU A 60 12.70 14.44 3.40
N ARG A 61 13.81 14.75 4.09
CA ARG A 61 15.02 13.91 4.08
C ARG A 61 14.93 12.71 5.00
N ASN A 62 13.94 12.67 5.90
CA ASN A 62 13.75 11.54 6.81
C ASN A 62 13.14 10.33 6.08
N ASP A 63 13.48 9.14 6.56
CA ASP A 63 12.85 7.93 6.06
C ASP A 63 11.40 7.86 6.56
N LEU A 64 10.49 7.43 5.68
CA LEU A 64 9.10 7.24 6.06
C LEU A 64 8.97 6.15 7.13
N PRO A 65 8.13 6.37 8.16
CA PRO A 65 7.86 5.35 9.16
C PRO A 65 7.18 4.13 8.52
N LEU A 66 7.36 2.97 9.13
CA LEU A 66 6.63 1.77 8.71
C LEU A 66 5.21 1.84 9.26
N THR A 67 4.21 1.88 8.39
CA THR A 67 2.79 1.95 8.76
C THR A 67 2.02 0.72 8.31
N PHE A 68 0.99 0.36 9.09
CA PHE A 68 0.06 -0.73 8.78
C PHE A 68 -1.30 -0.45 9.40
N ARG A 69 -2.33 -1.11 8.89
CA ARG A 69 -3.70 -1.07 9.43
C ARG A 69 -4.21 -2.47 9.70
N VAL A 70 -5.02 -2.59 10.74
CA VAL A 70 -5.77 -3.79 11.06
C VAL A 70 -6.99 -3.85 10.14
N THR A 71 -7.16 -5.00 9.51
CA THR A 71 -8.22 -5.34 8.57
C THR A 71 -9.06 -6.48 9.17
N GLY A 72 -10.29 -6.67 8.70
CA GLY A 72 -11.13 -7.78 9.15
C GLY A 72 -12.25 -7.40 10.12
N SER A 73 -12.83 -8.40 10.78
CA SER A 73 -14.10 -8.27 11.52
C SER A 73 -13.97 -7.39 12.73
N ARG A 74 -15.05 -6.70 13.14
CA ARG A 74 -14.99 -5.81 14.31
C ARG A 74 -14.43 -6.54 15.53
N ALA A 75 -14.90 -7.76 15.78
CA ALA A 75 -14.40 -8.60 16.88
C ALA A 75 -12.93 -9.03 16.69
N HIS A 76 -12.53 -9.41 15.47
CA HIS A 76 -11.15 -9.82 15.20
C HIS A 76 -10.17 -8.64 15.24
N ALA A 77 -10.57 -7.50 14.66
CA ALA A 77 -9.80 -6.28 14.63
C ALA A 77 -9.58 -5.71 16.04
N GLU A 78 -10.59 -5.76 16.91
CA GLU A 78 -10.47 -5.43 18.33
C GLU A 78 -9.47 -6.37 19.02
N THR A 79 -9.57 -7.68 18.77
CA THR A 79 -8.64 -8.67 19.34
C THR A 79 -7.19 -8.42 18.91
N ILE A 80 -6.94 -8.17 17.61
CA ILE A 80 -5.60 -7.88 17.09
C ILE A 80 -5.06 -6.58 17.68
N LYS A 81 -5.90 -5.55 17.78
CA LYS A 81 -5.53 -4.27 18.42
C LYS A 81 -5.10 -4.49 19.87
N ASP A 82 -5.87 -5.26 20.64
CA ASP A 82 -5.58 -5.53 22.05
C ASP A 82 -4.30 -6.38 22.20
N ILE A 83 -4.07 -7.36 21.32
CA ILE A 83 -2.80 -8.11 21.28
C ILE A 83 -1.60 -7.17 21.05
N ILE A 84 -1.69 -6.24 20.09
CA ILE A 84 -0.61 -5.28 19.83
C ILE A 84 -0.34 -4.45 21.10
N LYS A 85 -1.40 -3.93 21.72
CA LYS A 85 -1.32 -3.02 22.87
C LYS A 85 -0.85 -3.71 24.15
N ASP A 86 -1.36 -4.89 24.45
CA ASP A 86 -1.16 -5.53 25.76
C ASP A 86 0.01 -6.51 25.76
N VAL A 87 0.31 -7.12 24.61
CA VAL A 87 1.39 -8.11 24.48
C VAL A 87 2.66 -7.49 23.91
N TYR A 88 2.56 -6.71 22.84
CA TYR A 88 3.73 -6.27 22.08
C TYR A 88 4.29 -4.92 22.53
N VAL A 89 3.46 -3.90 22.69
CA VAL A 89 3.90 -2.54 23.12
C VAL A 89 4.75 -2.57 24.40
N PRO A 90 4.39 -3.31 25.48
CA PRO A 90 5.18 -3.32 26.71
C PRO A 90 6.59 -3.89 26.53
N THR A 91 6.77 -4.80 25.57
CA THR A 91 8.07 -5.42 25.27
C THR A 91 9.02 -4.53 24.48
N MET A 92 8.53 -3.38 23.98
CA MET A 92 9.26 -2.49 23.08
C MET A 92 9.42 -1.05 23.61
N LEU A 93 9.15 -0.81 24.90
CA LEU A 93 9.18 0.54 25.48
C LEU A 93 10.56 1.22 25.44
N LYS A 94 11.64 0.45 25.55
CA LYS A 94 13.02 0.96 25.57
C LYS A 94 13.99 -0.03 24.92
N VAL A 95 13.87 -0.23 23.61
CA VAL A 95 14.81 -1.10 22.89
C VAL A 95 15.98 -0.26 22.40
N GLU A 96 17.16 -0.54 22.91
CA GLU A 96 18.40 0.11 22.50
C GLU A 96 19.08 -0.70 21.39
N VAL A 97 19.32 -0.06 20.25
CA VAL A 97 20.05 -0.63 19.12
C VAL A 97 21.00 0.42 18.59
N GLU A 98 22.29 0.12 18.55
CA GLU A 98 23.33 1.02 18.01
C GLU A 98 23.30 2.42 18.66
N GLU A 99 23.28 2.45 20.00
CA GLU A 99 23.29 3.69 20.81
C GLU A 99 22.06 4.62 20.59
N LYS A 100 21.03 4.14 19.89
CA LYS A 100 19.75 4.83 19.73
C LYS A 100 18.63 4.00 20.36
N THR A 101 17.77 4.69 21.10
CA THR A 101 16.55 4.11 21.66
C THR A 101 15.42 4.22 20.66
N TYR A 102 14.74 3.10 20.41
CA TYR A 102 13.54 3.06 19.58
C TYR A 102 12.33 2.70 20.44
N GLY A 103 11.24 3.44 20.24
CA GLY A 103 9.98 3.23 20.92
C GLY A 103 9.10 2.15 20.28
N PRO A 104 8.01 1.77 20.96
CA PRO A 104 7.05 0.79 20.46
C PRO A 104 6.26 1.31 19.25
N PRO A 105 5.50 0.45 18.56
CA PRO A 105 4.46 0.91 17.64
C PRO A 105 3.50 1.88 18.35
N SER A 106 3.08 2.92 17.62
CA SER A 106 2.12 3.92 18.10
C SER A 106 0.90 3.97 17.18
N GLN A 107 -0.27 4.23 17.73
CA GLN A 107 -1.51 4.39 16.96
C GLN A 107 -1.48 5.72 16.18
N ILE A 108 -2.06 5.71 14.99
CA ILE A 108 -2.25 6.90 14.18
C ILE A 108 -3.52 7.62 14.66
N PRO A 109 -3.45 8.82 15.27
CA PRO A 109 -4.57 9.38 16.03
C PRO A 109 -5.81 9.71 15.20
N TRP A 110 -5.64 10.06 13.93
CA TRP A 110 -6.73 10.43 13.03
C TRP A 110 -7.39 9.22 12.36
N TYR A 111 -6.83 8.01 12.48
CA TYR A 111 -7.40 6.83 11.86
C TYR A 111 -8.52 6.25 12.73
N PRO A 112 -9.72 5.96 12.16
CA PRO A 112 -10.87 5.51 12.95
C PRO A 112 -10.60 4.24 13.78
N ASN A 113 -11.24 4.18 14.95
CA ASN A 113 -11.21 3.02 15.86
C ASN A 113 -9.80 2.58 16.29
N GLU A 114 -8.81 3.45 16.11
CA GLU A 114 -7.40 3.21 16.46
C GLU A 114 -6.79 1.97 15.77
N LEU A 115 -7.27 1.66 14.56
CA LEU A 115 -6.88 0.46 13.82
C LEU A 115 -5.63 0.64 12.95
N ALA A 116 -5.07 1.85 12.85
CA ALA A 116 -3.81 2.08 12.13
C ALA A 116 -2.67 2.42 13.09
N TRP A 117 -1.50 1.92 12.74
CA TRP A 117 -0.31 1.94 13.58
C TRP A 117 0.91 2.33 12.75
N GLN A 118 1.88 2.96 13.42
CA GLN A 118 3.16 3.34 12.86
C GLN A 118 4.31 2.87 13.75
N ILE A 119 5.43 2.53 13.11
CA ILE A 119 6.69 2.13 13.75
C ILE A 119 7.77 3.06 13.25
N SER A 120 8.30 3.89 14.16
CA SER A 120 9.40 4.82 13.85
C SER A 120 10.75 4.11 13.71
N ALA A 121 10.88 2.89 14.24
CA ALA A 121 12.10 2.10 14.12
C ALA A 121 12.37 1.72 12.64
N PRO A 122 13.54 2.07 12.09
CA PRO A 122 13.90 1.70 10.73
C PRO A 122 13.95 0.19 10.53
N LYS A 123 13.71 -0.29 9.30
CA LYS A 123 13.75 -1.73 8.97
C LYS A 123 15.02 -2.47 9.45
N ARG A 124 16.17 -1.80 9.45
CA ARG A 124 17.44 -2.36 9.94
C ARG A 124 17.41 -2.71 11.43
N VAL A 125 16.74 -1.90 12.24
CA VAL A 125 16.61 -2.07 13.70
C VAL A 125 15.63 -3.20 14.01
N VAL A 126 14.53 -3.26 13.24
CA VAL A 126 13.52 -4.31 13.37
C VAL A 126 14.14 -5.70 13.21
N ARG A 127 15.15 -5.83 12.34
CA ARG A 127 15.85 -7.10 12.07
C ARG A 127 16.93 -7.46 13.09
N LYS A 128 17.33 -6.56 13.98
CA LYS A 128 18.47 -6.76 14.90
C LYS A 128 18.06 -7.10 16.33
N SER A 129 16.91 -6.64 16.80
CA SER A 129 16.44 -6.82 18.18
C SER A 129 15.34 -7.88 18.27
N GLU A 130 15.39 -8.71 19.32
CA GLU A 130 14.43 -9.82 19.47
C GLU A 130 12.98 -9.38 19.66
N PRO A 131 12.66 -8.32 20.46
CA PRO A 131 11.29 -7.82 20.57
C PRO A 131 10.69 -7.42 19.22
N PHE A 132 11.44 -6.67 18.41
CA PHE A 132 10.97 -6.25 17.09
C PHE A 132 10.92 -7.41 16.08
N LYS A 133 11.82 -8.40 16.16
CA LYS A 133 11.71 -9.63 15.33
C LYS A 133 10.46 -10.42 15.65
N ARG A 134 10.11 -10.56 16.94
CA ARG A 134 8.89 -11.24 17.38
C ARG A 134 7.65 -10.49 16.87
N PHE A 135 7.64 -9.17 16.97
CA PHE A 135 6.56 -8.35 16.43
C PHE A 135 6.48 -8.41 14.91
N GLN A 136 7.60 -8.38 14.21
CA GLN A 136 7.64 -8.51 12.75
C GLN A 136 7.07 -9.86 12.28
N ARG A 137 7.40 -10.96 12.97
CA ARG A 137 6.83 -12.29 12.66
C ARG A 137 5.31 -12.30 12.80
N PHE A 138 4.80 -11.66 13.85
CA PHE A 138 3.37 -11.48 14.04
C PHE A 138 2.74 -10.66 12.89
N LEU A 139 3.32 -9.51 12.54
CA LEU A 139 2.81 -8.68 11.45
C LEU A 139 2.77 -9.44 10.11
N VAL A 140 3.81 -10.22 9.81
CA VAL A 140 3.86 -11.05 8.59
C VAL A 140 2.75 -12.11 8.62
N GLY A 141 2.61 -12.86 9.72
CA GLY A 141 1.58 -13.89 9.84
C GLY A 141 0.16 -13.33 9.69
N GLU A 142 -0.15 -12.23 10.38
CA GLU A 142 -1.48 -11.60 10.27
C GLU A 142 -1.73 -10.97 8.89
N THR A 143 -0.69 -10.50 8.20
CA THR A 143 -0.80 -10.02 6.81
C THR A 143 -1.09 -11.16 5.83
N GLU A 144 -0.50 -12.35 6.04
CA GLU A 144 -0.73 -13.52 5.21
C GLU A 144 -2.17 -14.04 5.32
N VAL A 145 -2.75 -13.97 6.53
CA VAL A 145 -4.15 -14.35 6.80
C VAL A 145 -5.15 -13.25 6.39
N GLY A 146 -4.68 -12.02 6.13
CA GLY A 146 -5.52 -10.91 5.68
C GLY A 146 -6.14 -10.08 6.82
N ASN A 147 -5.59 -10.16 8.03
CA ASN A 147 -6.00 -9.37 9.20
C ASN A 147 -5.20 -8.07 9.36
N LEU A 148 -4.10 -7.93 8.62
CA LEU A 148 -3.34 -6.68 8.52
C LEU A 148 -3.07 -6.34 7.07
N SER A 149 -3.01 -5.05 6.79
CA SER A 149 -2.55 -4.51 5.52
C SER A 149 -1.45 -3.48 5.74
N ARG A 150 -0.34 -3.65 5.04
CA ARG A 150 0.74 -2.65 5.02
C ARG A 150 0.39 -1.56 4.01
N GLN A 151 0.25 -0.34 4.50
CA GLN A 151 -0.16 0.82 3.69
C GLN A 151 0.45 2.08 4.29
N GLU A 152 0.91 3.00 3.44
CA GLU A 152 1.39 4.30 3.90
C GLU A 152 0.27 5.12 4.55
N ALA A 153 0.59 5.85 5.61
CA ALA A 153 -0.37 6.68 6.34
C ALA A 153 -1.19 7.59 5.41
N VAL A 154 -0.53 8.37 4.55
CA VAL A 154 -1.22 9.28 3.62
C VAL A 154 -2.08 8.55 2.59
N SER A 155 -1.72 7.32 2.23
CA SER A 155 -2.53 6.49 1.33
C SER A 155 -3.83 5.98 1.97
N MET A 156 -3.99 6.08 3.28
CA MET A 156 -5.21 5.67 3.99
C MET A 156 -6.30 6.75 3.96
N ILE A 157 -5.93 8.01 3.72
CA ILE A 157 -6.84 9.16 3.82
C ILE A 157 -7.90 9.17 2.70
N PRO A 158 -7.56 8.96 1.40
CA PRO A 158 -8.56 9.12 0.34
C PRO A 158 -9.77 8.19 0.50
N PRO A 159 -9.64 6.88 0.81
CA PRO A 159 -10.80 6.03 1.03
C PRO A 159 -11.65 6.41 2.25
N LEU A 160 -11.05 7.00 3.30
CA LEU A 160 -11.79 7.50 4.46
C LEU A 160 -12.66 8.72 4.09
N LEU A 161 -12.12 9.63 3.28
CA LEU A 161 -12.86 10.81 2.81
C LEU A 161 -13.91 10.47 1.74
N LEU A 162 -13.74 9.34 1.05
CA LEU A 162 -14.71 8.86 0.05
C LEU A 162 -16.03 8.40 0.69
N ASP A 163 -16.04 8.12 2.00
CA ASP A 163 -17.22 7.71 2.77
C ASP A 163 -18.06 6.64 2.05
N VAL A 164 -17.41 5.51 1.81
CA VAL A 164 -17.98 4.38 1.08
C VAL A 164 -18.97 3.63 1.97
N GLN A 165 -20.15 3.35 1.43
CA GLN A 165 -21.23 2.64 2.11
C GLN A 165 -21.51 1.29 1.43
N PRO A 166 -22.07 0.30 2.14
CA PRO A 166 -22.16 -1.09 1.66
C PRO A 166 -22.98 -1.33 0.39
N HIS A 167 -23.77 -0.34 -0.04
CA HIS A 167 -24.61 -0.41 -1.22
C HIS A 167 -24.03 0.38 -2.41
N HIS A 168 -22.93 1.10 -2.22
CA HIS A 168 -22.36 1.95 -3.27
C HIS A 168 -21.78 1.16 -4.43
N GLN A 169 -21.92 1.73 -5.62
CA GLN A 169 -21.19 1.38 -6.83
C GLN A 169 -19.95 2.28 -6.91
N CYS A 170 -18.77 1.69 -6.76
CA CYS A 170 -17.50 2.39 -6.66
C CYS A 170 -16.60 2.10 -7.88
N LEU A 171 -15.81 3.09 -8.26
CA LEU A 171 -14.74 2.96 -9.25
C LEU A 171 -13.41 3.40 -8.64
N ASP A 172 -12.39 2.57 -8.75
CA ASP A 172 -10.99 2.93 -8.50
C ASP A 172 -10.27 2.96 -9.85
N MET A 173 -9.95 4.16 -10.33
CA MET A 173 -9.47 4.37 -11.72
C MET A 173 -8.02 3.92 -11.93
N CYS A 174 -7.20 3.94 -10.88
CA CYS A 174 -5.76 3.69 -10.89
C CYS A 174 -5.39 2.79 -9.69
N ALA A 175 -6.00 1.61 -9.66
CA ALA A 175 -6.13 0.78 -8.48
C ALA A 175 -4.84 0.10 -8.02
N ALA A 176 -3.92 -0.27 -8.93
CA ALA A 176 -2.80 -1.10 -8.54
C ALA A 176 -1.76 -0.29 -7.74
N PRO A 177 -1.11 -0.85 -6.70
CA PRO A 177 -1.08 -2.27 -6.33
C PRO A 177 -2.26 -2.75 -5.46
N GLY A 178 -3.23 -1.89 -5.13
CA GLY A 178 -4.50 -2.30 -4.51
C GLY A 178 -4.70 -1.94 -3.04
N SER A 179 -3.84 -1.12 -2.42
CA SER A 179 -3.97 -0.78 -0.99
C SER A 179 -5.22 0.04 -0.69
N LYS A 180 -5.52 1.05 -1.53
CA LYS A 180 -6.73 1.87 -1.44
C LYS A 180 -7.96 1.08 -1.85
N THR A 181 -7.86 0.28 -2.92
CA THR A 181 -8.90 -0.65 -3.36
C THR A 181 -9.33 -1.60 -2.25
N ALA A 182 -8.37 -2.18 -1.52
CA ALA A 182 -8.62 -3.03 -0.37
C ALA A 182 -9.43 -2.31 0.72
N GLN A 183 -9.05 -1.08 1.04
CA GLN A 183 -9.74 -0.27 2.04
C GLN A 183 -11.17 0.09 1.61
N ILE A 184 -11.40 0.40 0.33
CA ILE A 184 -12.74 0.59 -0.23
C ILE A 184 -13.56 -0.69 -0.12
N MET A 185 -12.97 -1.84 -0.47
CA MET A 185 -13.65 -3.13 -0.43
C MET A 185 -14.06 -3.53 0.99
N GLU A 186 -13.24 -3.21 1.99
CA GLU A 186 -13.58 -3.40 3.41
C GLU A 186 -14.77 -2.52 3.84
N ALA A 187 -14.82 -1.27 3.37
CA ALA A 187 -15.95 -0.38 3.63
C ALA A 187 -17.25 -0.85 2.91
N LEU A 188 -17.12 -1.44 1.72
CA LEU A 188 -18.25 -2.04 1.00
C LEU A 188 -18.77 -3.31 1.67
N ASN A 189 -17.91 -4.07 2.35
CA ASN A 189 -18.24 -5.36 2.94
C ASN A 189 -18.05 -5.34 4.47
N PRO A 190 -18.77 -4.48 5.21
CA PRO A 190 -18.72 -4.52 6.66
C PRO A 190 -19.28 -5.85 7.17
N HIS A 191 -18.75 -6.30 8.29
CA HIS A 191 -19.00 -7.63 8.80
C HIS A 191 -20.46 -7.85 9.18
N HIS A 192 -20.95 -9.05 8.88
CA HIS A 192 -22.33 -9.51 9.15
C HIS A 192 -23.45 -8.82 8.35
N LEU A 193 -23.10 -7.99 7.35
CA LEU A 193 -24.06 -7.40 6.44
C LEU A 193 -23.94 -8.01 5.04
N SER A 194 -25.07 -8.30 4.42
CA SER A 194 -25.10 -8.57 2.99
C SER A 194 -24.76 -7.28 2.25
N SER A 195 -23.59 -7.22 1.61
CA SER A 195 -23.24 -6.13 0.72
C SER A 195 -23.88 -6.33 -0.65
N SER A 196 -24.52 -5.29 -1.17
CA SER A 196 -24.94 -5.20 -2.57
C SER A 196 -23.99 -4.31 -3.39
N GLY A 197 -22.92 -3.83 -2.77
CA GLY A 197 -21.97 -2.90 -3.37
C GLY A 197 -21.14 -3.53 -4.47
N LEU A 198 -20.67 -2.67 -5.37
CA LEU A 198 -19.79 -3.03 -6.49
C LEU A 198 -18.55 -2.15 -6.41
N LEU A 199 -17.39 -2.72 -6.70
CA LEU A 199 -16.14 -2.01 -6.91
C LEU A 199 -15.55 -2.47 -8.23
N ILE A 200 -15.39 -1.52 -9.16
CA ILE A 200 -14.58 -1.71 -10.35
C ILE A 200 -13.19 -1.15 -10.04
N ALA A 201 -12.18 -2.02 -10.03
CA ALA A 201 -10.79 -1.67 -9.80
C ALA A 201 -10.03 -1.74 -11.13
N ASN A 202 -9.70 -0.58 -11.67
CA ASN A 202 -9.05 -0.42 -12.97
C ASN A 202 -7.58 -0.03 -12.80
N ASP A 203 -6.69 -0.59 -13.61
CA ASP A 203 -5.33 -0.05 -13.80
C ASP A 203 -4.92 -0.20 -15.25
N SER A 204 -4.22 0.77 -15.83
CA SER A 204 -3.82 0.71 -17.24
C SER A 204 -2.63 -0.21 -17.49
N ASP A 205 -1.82 -0.52 -16.47
CA ASP A 205 -0.68 -1.42 -16.58
C ASP A 205 -1.06 -2.87 -16.23
N TYR A 206 -0.99 -3.74 -17.24
CA TYR A 206 -1.32 -5.16 -17.12
C TYR A 206 -0.52 -5.89 -16.02
N LYS A 207 0.77 -5.59 -15.85
CA LYS A 207 1.61 -6.24 -14.83
C LYS A 207 1.21 -5.77 -13.43
N ARG A 208 0.86 -4.49 -13.28
CA ARG A 208 0.37 -3.96 -12.00
C ARG A 208 -1.00 -4.52 -11.65
N THR A 209 -1.89 -4.74 -12.62
CA THR A 209 -3.18 -5.42 -12.42
C THR A 209 -3.02 -6.83 -11.83
N HIS A 210 -1.98 -7.58 -12.21
CA HIS A 210 -1.72 -8.89 -11.61
C HIS A 210 -1.37 -8.79 -10.11
N MET A 211 -0.65 -7.74 -9.69
CA MET A 211 -0.40 -7.50 -8.27
C MET A 211 -1.69 -7.14 -7.55
N LEU A 212 -2.54 -6.31 -8.15
CA LEU A 212 -3.86 -5.96 -7.62
C LEU A 212 -4.69 -7.22 -7.34
N VAL A 213 -4.84 -8.11 -8.32
CA VAL A 213 -5.58 -9.38 -8.16
C VAL A 213 -5.03 -10.22 -7.01
N HIS A 214 -3.70 -10.33 -6.90
CA HIS A 214 -3.07 -11.07 -5.81
C HIS A 214 -3.32 -10.43 -4.44
N GLN A 215 -3.28 -9.10 -4.33
CA GLN A 215 -3.54 -8.39 -3.07
C GLN A 215 -5.01 -8.49 -2.67
N THR A 216 -5.94 -8.31 -3.62
CA THR A 216 -7.38 -8.38 -3.36
C THR A 216 -7.88 -9.80 -3.17
N GLY A 217 -7.21 -10.82 -3.71
CA GLY A 217 -7.58 -12.23 -3.57
C GLY A 217 -7.59 -12.74 -2.11
N ARG A 218 -6.93 -12.02 -1.19
CA ARG A 218 -6.95 -12.30 0.26
C ARG A 218 -8.22 -11.79 0.96
N MET A 219 -9.01 -10.97 0.28
CA MET A 219 -10.25 -10.39 0.78
C MET A 219 -11.39 -10.81 -0.14
N PRO A 220 -11.99 -12.00 0.10
CA PRO A 220 -13.05 -12.50 -0.76
C PRO A 220 -14.28 -11.57 -0.70
N SER A 221 -14.56 -10.88 -1.80
CA SER A 221 -15.77 -10.08 -1.99
C SER A 221 -16.51 -10.53 -3.26
N LYS A 222 -17.83 -10.55 -3.19
CA LYS A 222 -18.70 -10.84 -4.35
C LYS A 222 -18.82 -9.66 -5.31
N GLY A 223 -18.46 -8.46 -4.85
CA GLY A 223 -18.67 -7.20 -5.58
C GLY A 223 -17.41 -6.62 -6.21
N LEU A 224 -16.34 -7.38 -6.43
CA LEU A 224 -15.11 -6.87 -7.04
C LEU A 224 -14.99 -7.27 -8.51
N VAL A 225 -14.79 -6.28 -9.38
CA VAL A 225 -14.43 -6.46 -10.79
C VAL A 225 -13.09 -5.80 -11.04
N VAL A 226 -12.13 -6.53 -11.61
CA VAL A 226 -10.83 -5.97 -11.98
C VAL A 226 -10.77 -5.76 -13.48
N THR A 227 -10.40 -4.57 -13.93
CA THR A 227 -10.26 -4.21 -15.34
C THR A 227 -8.85 -3.71 -15.66
N ASN A 228 -8.45 -3.83 -16.92
CA ASN A 228 -7.21 -3.26 -17.44
C ASN A 228 -7.50 -2.37 -18.64
N LEU A 229 -7.72 -1.08 -18.39
CA LEU A 229 -8.11 -0.10 -19.38
C LEU A 229 -7.42 1.25 -19.10
N ASP A 230 -7.28 2.07 -20.14
CA ASP A 230 -7.02 3.49 -19.97
C ASP A 230 -8.25 4.16 -19.35
N ALA A 231 -8.10 4.70 -18.15
CA ALA A 231 -9.20 5.29 -17.40
C ALA A 231 -9.77 6.56 -18.07
N SER A 232 -8.99 7.25 -18.90
CA SER A 232 -9.46 8.40 -19.69
C SER A 232 -10.45 8.00 -20.79
N ALA A 233 -10.45 6.71 -21.16
CA ALA A 233 -11.30 6.12 -22.19
C ALA A 233 -12.18 4.99 -21.61
N LEU A 234 -12.53 5.06 -20.32
CA LEU A 234 -13.37 4.05 -19.68
C LEU A 234 -14.74 3.98 -20.37
N PRO A 235 -15.19 2.81 -20.87
CA PRO A 235 -16.44 2.71 -21.60
C PRO A 235 -17.65 2.84 -20.68
N HIS A 236 -18.77 3.28 -21.25
CA HIS A 236 -20.07 3.15 -20.61
C HIS A 236 -20.45 1.67 -20.48
N ILE A 237 -20.63 1.20 -19.24
CA ILE A 237 -21.02 -0.19 -18.96
C ILE A 237 -22.55 -0.27 -18.99
N SER A 238 -23.10 -1.03 -19.92
CA SER A 238 -24.56 -1.27 -20.00
C SER A 238 -24.98 -2.34 -18.98
N ILE A 239 -26.04 -2.07 -18.23
CA ILE A 239 -26.61 -2.99 -17.24
C ILE A 239 -27.95 -3.60 -17.69
N GLY A 240 -28.28 -3.46 -18.99
CA GLY A 240 -29.55 -3.91 -19.56
C GLY A 240 -30.63 -2.82 -19.55
N GLU A 241 -31.74 -3.06 -20.27
CA GLU A 241 -32.90 -2.14 -20.36
C GLU A 241 -32.55 -0.71 -20.81
N GLY A 242 -31.47 -0.55 -21.59
CA GLY A 242 -30.99 0.77 -22.02
C GLY A 242 -30.38 1.62 -20.92
N LYS A 243 -30.08 1.06 -19.74
CA LYS A 243 -29.45 1.75 -18.61
C LYS A 243 -27.93 1.55 -18.62
N THR A 244 -27.22 2.60 -18.21
CA THR A 244 -25.76 2.60 -18.01
C THR A 244 -25.44 2.61 -16.52
N LEU A 245 -24.44 1.83 -16.12
CA LEU A 245 -23.88 1.85 -14.77
C LEU A 245 -23.40 3.27 -14.42
N GLN A 246 -23.79 3.76 -13.26
CA GLN A 246 -23.28 5.00 -12.66
C GLN A 246 -22.47 4.64 -11.43
N PHE A 247 -21.62 5.55 -10.96
CA PHE A 247 -20.83 5.33 -9.74
C PHE A 247 -21.26 6.33 -8.67
N ASP A 248 -21.53 5.82 -7.47
CA ASP A 248 -21.78 6.64 -6.29
C ASP A 248 -20.48 7.28 -5.79
N ARG A 249 -19.34 6.60 -5.99
CA ARG A 249 -18.02 7.01 -5.52
C ARG A 249 -16.94 6.67 -6.53
N ILE A 250 -16.03 7.61 -6.77
CA ILE A 250 -14.89 7.41 -7.67
C ILE A 250 -13.62 7.83 -6.95
N LEU A 251 -12.63 6.94 -6.92
CA LEU A 251 -11.27 7.22 -6.50
C LEU A 251 -10.37 7.35 -7.74
N ALA A 252 -9.67 8.48 -7.85
CA ALA A 252 -8.67 8.74 -8.88
C ALA A 252 -7.33 9.10 -8.23
N ASP A 253 -6.54 8.07 -7.90
CA ASP A 253 -5.17 8.20 -7.38
C ASP A 253 -4.19 8.18 -8.56
N VAL A 254 -4.07 9.32 -9.24
CA VAL A 254 -3.40 9.42 -10.54
C VAL A 254 -1.86 9.30 -10.44
N PRO A 255 -1.20 8.66 -11.42
CA PRO A 255 0.26 8.56 -11.50
C PRO A 255 0.95 9.88 -11.87
#